data_AF-A0A6M1SJC3-F1
#
_entry.id   AF-A0A6M1SJC3-F1
#
_cell.length_a   1.000
_cell.length_b   1.000
_cell.length_c   1.000
_cell.angle_alpha   90.00
_cell.angle_beta   90.00
_cell.angle_gamma   90.00
#
_symmetry.space_group_name_H-M   'P 1'
#
loop_
_entity.id
_entity.type
_entity.pdbx_description
1 polymer ?
#
loop_
_entity_poly.entity_id
_entity_poly.type
_entity_poly.pdbx_seq_one_letter_code
_entity_poly.pdbx_strand_id
1 'polypeptide(L)'
;LSLTSVMFAIASRQQALLTERLVNLARRSARKKMAHFLHEMYLRLRQTNDDISGQFRLPLSQEQLADILGLSPVHVSRTFTALSEDGLVFRDRHHVTIPDLDALATEGEFDDCYLTDNVRPLLEA
;
A
#
# COMPACT_ATOMS: atom_id res chain seq x y z
N LEU A 1 -4.97 -25.99 18.33
CA LEU A 1 -3.77 -25.66 17.50
C LEU A 1 -2.56 -25.36 18.40
N SER A 2 -1.37 -25.89 18.11
CA SER A 2 -0.19 -25.68 18.98
C SER A 2 0.39 -24.27 18.80
N LEU A 3 0.88 -23.66 19.88
CA LEU A 3 1.54 -22.34 19.88
C LEU A 3 2.62 -22.21 18.77
N THR A 4 3.30 -23.31 18.47
CA THR A 4 4.30 -23.40 17.39
C THR A 4 3.73 -23.08 16.02
N SER A 5 2.52 -23.54 15.69
CA SER A 5 1.88 -23.26 14.40
C SER A 5 1.51 -21.78 14.24
N VAL A 6 1.03 -21.14 15.31
CA VAL A 6 0.71 -19.70 15.33
C VAL A 6 1.99 -18.87 15.21
N MET A 7 3.05 -19.22 15.93
CA MET A 7 4.36 -18.54 15.84
C MET A 7 4.95 -18.65 14.44
N PHE A 8 4.88 -19.82 13.81
CA PHE A 8 5.37 -20.02 12.44
C PHE A 8 4.58 -19.18 11.43
N ALA A 9 3.24 -19.15 11.55
CA ALA A 9 2.39 -18.33 10.68
C ALA A 9 2.73 -16.82 10.79
N ILE A 10 2.94 -16.31 12.01
CA ILE A 10 3.32 -14.91 12.25
C ILE A 10 4.69 -14.61 11.63
N ALA A 11 5.69 -15.49 11.83
CA ALA A 11 7.03 -15.31 11.28
C ALA A 11 7.03 -15.33 9.74
N SER A 12 6.32 -16.28 9.12
CA SER A 12 6.17 -16.33 7.65
C SER A 12 5.51 -15.06 7.10
N ARG A 13 4.52 -14.51 7.79
CA ARG A 13 3.87 -13.24 7.43
C ARG A 13 4.83 -12.06 7.54
N GLN A 14 5.61 -11.98 8.62
CA GLN A 14 6.61 -10.92 8.77
C GLN A 14 7.66 -10.99 7.66
N GLN A 15 8.11 -12.19 7.29
CA GLN A 15 9.05 -12.39 6.20
C GLN A 15 8.49 -11.92 4.86
N ALA A 16 7.24 -12.28 4.54
CA ALA A 16 6.58 -11.84 3.31
C ALA A 16 6.48 -10.30 3.24
N LEU A 17 6.08 -9.65 4.34
CA LEU A 17 6.01 -8.18 4.42
C LEU A 17 7.37 -7.50 4.24
N LEU A 18 8.43 -8.04 4.84
CA LEU A 18 9.79 -7.50 4.70
C LEU A 18 10.32 -7.69 3.28
N THR A 19 10.11 -8.85 2.68
CA THR A 19 10.51 -9.13 1.29
C THR A 19 9.78 -8.20 0.32
N GLU A 20 8.48 -8.00 0.46
CA GLU A 20 7.73 -7.09 -0.42
C GLU A 20 8.20 -5.63 -0.26
N ARG A 21 8.50 -5.18 0.97
CA ARG A 21 9.11 -3.87 1.19
C ARG A 21 10.49 -3.73 0.54
N LEU A 22 11.31 -4.78 0.58
CA LEU A 22 12.61 -4.79 -0.08
C LEU A 22 12.48 -4.71 -1.60
N VAL A 23 11.56 -5.48 -2.19
CA VAL A 23 11.27 -5.43 -3.64
C VAL A 23 10.79 -4.04 -4.04
N ASN A 24 9.84 -3.49 -3.28
CA ASN A 24 9.37 -2.11 -3.43
C ASN A 24 10.54 -1.12 -3.47
N LEU A 25 11.44 -1.18 -2.49
CA LEU A 25 12.56 -0.25 -2.38
C LEU A 25 13.60 -0.41 -3.49
N ALA A 26 13.91 -1.64 -3.89
CA ALA A 26 15.05 -1.97 -4.75
C ALA A 26 14.78 -1.85 -6.26
N ARG A 27 13.54 -2.10 -6.72
CA ARG A 27 13.28 -2.28 -8.17
C ARG A 27 12.20 -1.37 -8.75
N ARG A 28 11.31 -0.81 -7.92
CA ARG A 28 10.21 0.05 -8.40
C ARG A 28 10.68 1.50 -8.57
N SER A 29 10.21 2.16 -9.63
CA SER A 29 10.40 3.59 -9.81
C SER A 29 9.64 4.36 -8.72
N ALA A 30 9.97 5.64 -8.49
CA ALA A 30 9.27 6.47 -7.51
C ALA A 30 7.74 6.47 -7.71
N ARG A 31 7.32 6.47 -8.99
CA ARG A 31 5.93 6.39 -9.40
C ARG A 31 5.25 5.08 -8.98
N LYS A 32 5.86 3.94 -9.32
CA LYS A 32 5.36 2.61 -8.94
C LYS A 32 5.30 2.45 -7.42
N LYS A 33 6.32 2.90 -6.69
CA LYS A 33 6.34 2.89 -5.21
C LYS A 33 5.16 3.66 -4.62
N MET A 34 4.88 4.86 -5.14
CA MET A 34 3.78 5.68 -4.67
C MET A 34 2.42 5.05 -4.99
N ALA A 35 2.21 4.61 -6.24
CA ALA A 35 0.96 3.97 -6.66
C ALA A 35 0.66 2.74 -5.82
N HIS A 36 1.66 1.87 -5.64
CA HIS A 36 1.55 0.69 -4.78
C HIS A 36 1.19 1.04 -3.34
N PHE A 37 1.90 2.01 -2.74
CA PHE A 37 1.62 2.43 -1.36
C PHE A 37 0.20 2.97 -1.19
N LEU A 38 -0.27 3.81 -2.12
CA LEU A 38 -1.61 4.38 -2.04
C LEU A 38 -2.70 3.31 -2.21
N HIS A 39 -2.49 2.37 -3.14
CA HIS A 39 -3.38 1.23 -3.32
C HIS A 39 -3.42 0.32 -2.08
N GLU A 40 -2.26 0.03 -1.48
CA GLU A 40 -2.15 -0.74 -0.25
C GLU A 40 -2.89 -0.08 0.92
N MET A 41 -2.72 1.24 1.10
CA MET A 41 -3.41 1.97 2.17
C MET A 41 -4.93 1.97 1.97
N TYR A 42 -5.39 2.10 0.73
CA TYR A 42 -6.81 2.01 0.41
C TYR A 42 -7.38 0.65 0.80
N LEU A 43 -6.75 -0.46 0.36
CA LEU A 43 -7.23 -1.81 0.65
C LEU A 43 -7.25 -2.10 2.16
N ARG A 44 -6.20 -1.69 2.89
CA ARG A 44 -6.14 -1.84 4.35
C ARG A 44 -7.25 -1.07 5.08
N LEU A 45 -7.59 0.12 4.62
CA LEU A 45 -8.66 0.90 5.21
C LEU A 45 -10.04 0.35 4.85
N ARG A 46 -10.20 -0.17 3.63
CA ARG A 46 -11.43 -0.84 3.19
C ARG A 46 -11.75 -2.08 4.03
N GLN A 47 -10.74 -2.82 4.49
CA GLN A 47 -10.95 -3.98 5.37
C GLN A 47 -11.63 -3.64 6.71
N THR A 48 -11.55 -2.39 7.17
CA THR A 48 -12.15 -1.94 8.44
C THR A 48 -13.29 -0.93 8.24
N ASN A 49 -13.56 -0.53 7.01
CA ASN A 49 -14.60 0.45 6.65
C ASN A 49 -15.19 0.11 5.28
N ASP A 50 -16.32 -0.61 5.29
CA ASP A 50 -17.00 -1.07 4.09
C ASP A 50 -17.55 0.07 3.22
N ASP A 51 -17.74 1.27 3.79
CA ASP A 51 -18.30 2.45 3.10
C ASP A 51 -17.24 3.31 2.40
N ILE A 52 -15.95 2.91 2.45
CA ILE A 52 -14.90 3.62 1.70
C ILE A 52 -15.14 3.49 0.18
N SER A 53 -15.24 4.64 -0.49
CA SER A 53 -15.58 4.74 -1.91
C SER A 53 -14.52 5.52 -2.68
N GLY A 54 -13.44 4.85 -3.07
CA GLY A 54 -12.38 5.45 -3.91
C GLY A 54 -11.65 6.65 -3.29
N GLN A 55 -11.91 6.99 -2.03
CA GLN A 55 -11.28 8.10 -1.33
C GLN A 55 -10.96 7.71 0.11
N PHE A 56 -9.82 8.19 0.62
CA PHE A 56 -9.43 8.00 2.00
C PHE A 56 -8.59 9.17 2.53
N ARG A 57 -8.55 9.30 3.86
CA ARG A 57 -7.68 10.27 4.53
C ARG A 57 -6.27 9.71 4.68
N LEU A 58 -5.27 10.40 4.14
CA LEU A 58 -3.84 10.16 4.30
C LEU A 58 -3.18 11.33 5.05
N PRO A 59 -3.11 11.28 6.39
CA PRO A 59 -2.54 12.35 7.22
C PRO A 59 -1.00 12.28 7.28
N LEU A 60 -0.33 12.11 6.14
CA LEU A 60 1.13 12.04 6.05
C LEU A 60 1.70 13.24 5.30
N SER A 61 2.75 13.84 5.87
CA SER A 61 3.53 14.89 5.22
C SER A 61 4.37 14.33 4.05
N GLN A 62 4.88 15.21 3.20
CA GLN A 62 5.78 14.80 2.12
C GLN A 62 7.09 14.20 2.67
N GLU A 63 7.57 14.69 3.82
CA GLU A 63 8.76 14.14 4.50
C GLU A 63 8.50 12.73 5.02
N GLN A 64 7.36 12.50 5.68
CA GLN A 64 7.00 11.16 6.15
C GLN A 64 6.82 10.17 5.00
N LEU A 65 6.21 10.60 3.90
CA LEU A 65 6.11 9.77 2.69
C LEU A 65 7.46 9.51 2.04
N ALA A 66 8.37 10.49 2.06
CA ALA A 66 9.72 10.35 1.55
C ALA A 66 10.49 9.27 2.34
N ASP A 67 10.42 9.31 3.67
CA ASP A 67 11.03 8.32 4.55
C ASP A 67 10.46 6.91 4.32
N ILE A 68 9.14 6.78 4.20
CA ILE A 68 8.47 5.49 3.98
C ILE A 68 8.87 4.87 2.62
N LEU A 69 8.95 5.69 1.58
CA LEU A 69 9.16 5.22 0.19
C LEU A 69 10.64 5.17 -0.20
N GLY A 70 11.54 5.67 0.66
CA GLY A 70 12.95 5.85 0.32
C GLY A 70 13.13 6.81 -0.86
N LEU A 71 12.39 7.92 -0.84
CA LEU A 71 12.42 8.99 -1.84
C LEU A 71 12.85 10.30 -1.18
N SER A 72 13.11 11.35 -1.98
CA SER A 72 13.18 12.70 -1.40
C SER A 72 11.80 13.37 -1.42
N PRO A 73 11.52 14.35 -0.53
CA PRO A 73 10.24 15.07 -0.52
C PRO A 73 9.87 15.69 -1.87
N VAL A 74 10.87 16.19 -2.61
CA VAL A 74 10.67 16.72 -3.98
C VAL A 74 10.23 15.63 -4.95
N HIS A 75 10.78 14.41 -4.86
CA HIS A 75 10.33 13.28 -5.68
C HIS A 75 8.92 12.84 -5.31
N VAL A 76 8.55 12.85 -4.03
CA VAL A 76 7.17 12.61 -3.59
C VAL A 76 6.22 13.62 -4.24
N SER A 77 6.54 14.92 -4.17
CA SER A 77 5.72 15.97 -4.77
C SER A 77 5.55 15.78 -6.28
N ARG A 78 6.66 15.60 -7.01
CA ARG A 78 6.64 15.37 -8.47
C ARG A 78 5.84 14.13 -8.85
N THR A 79 5.93 13.08 -8.03
CA THR A 79 5.20 11.83 -8.28
C THR A 79 3.70 12.00 -8.11
N PHE A 80 3.25 12.72 -7.07
CA PHE A 80 1.83 13.07 -6.94
C PHE A 80 1.32 13.88 -8.12
N THR A 81 2.10 14.88 -8.58
CA THR A 81 1.75 15.68 -9.75
C THR A 81 1.59 14.80 -10.98
N ALA A 82 2.57 13.95 -11.29
CA ALA A 82 2.51 13.05 -12.44
C ALA A 82 1.31 12.08 -12.37
N LEU A 83 1.01 11.51 -11.20
CA LEU A 83 -0.17 10.65 -11.02
C LEU A 83 -1.49 11.43 -11.16
N SER A 84 -1.50 12.71 -10.79
CA SER A 84 -2.68 13.60 -10.95
C SER A 84 -2.89 14.00 -12.40
N GLU A 85 -1.81 14.31 -13.13
CA GLU A 85 -1.84 14.64 -14.56
C GLU A 85 -2.36 13.47 -15.40
N ASP A 86 -2.03 12.24 -15.01
CA ASP A 86 -2.54 11.02 -15.65
C ASP A 86 -3.93 10.59 -15.13
N GLY A 87 -4.52 11.35 -14.21
CA GLY A 87 -5.85 11.06 -13.67
C GLY A 87 -5.94 9.84 -12.74
N LEU A 88 -4.81 9.29 -12.30
CA LEU A 88 -4.76 8.09 -11.45
C LEU A 88 -5.00 8.40 -9.97
N VAL A 89 -4.52 9.55 -9.50
CA VAL A 89 -4.60 9.96 -8.09
C VAL A 89 -4.82 11.45 -7.98
N PHE A 90 -5.83 11.87 -7.24
CA PHE A 90 -6.01 13.27 -6.85
C PHE A 90 -5.78 13.43 -5.36
N ARG A 91 -5.07 14.50 -4.98
CA ARG A 91 -4.82 14.83 -3.57
C ARG A 91 -5.34 16.22 -3.24
N ASP A 92 -6.22 16.29 -2.23
CA ASP A 92 -6.64 17.56 -1.61
C ASP A 92 -6.33 17.52 -0.11
N ARG A 93 -5.41 18.38 0.35
CA ARG A 93 -4.92 18.42 1.73
C ARG A 93 -4.48 17.02 2.23
N HIS A 94 -5.32 16.40 3.04
CA HIS A 94 -5.12 15.07 3.64
C HIS A 94 -6.03 14.00 3.06
N HIS A 95 -6.74 14.26 1.96
CA HIS A 95 -7.57 13.28 1.27
C HIS A 95 -6.92 12.89 -0.06
N VAL A 96 -6.91 11.59 -0.32
CA VAL A 96 -6.48 10.99 -1.56
C VAL A 96 -7.71 10.35 -2.21
N THR A 97 -7.94 10.68 -3.48
CA THR A 97 -8.98 10.11 -4.32
C THR A 97 -8.34 9.29 -5.42
N ILE A 98 -8.79 8.06 -5.59
CA ILE A 98 -8.37 7.08 -6.59
C ILE A 98 -9.60 6.82 -7.47
N PRO A 99 -9.69 7.44 -8.66
CA PRO A 99 -10.85 7.30 -9.53
C PRO A 99 -11.02 5.88 -10.07
N ASP A 100 -9.89 5.21 -10.34
CA ASP A 100 -9.83 3.85 -10.85
C ASP A 100 -8.77 3.07 -10.07
N LEU A 101 -9.23 2.15 -9.22
CA LEU A 101 -8.39 1.30 -8.38
C LEU A 101 -7.57 0.30 -9.20
N ASP A 102 -8.16 -0.26 -10.26
CA ASP A 102 -7.52 -1.27 -11.09
C ASP A 102 -6.39 -0.64 -11.92
N ALA A 103 -6.61 0.57 -12.42
CA ALA A 103 -5.58 1.35 -13.09
C ALA A 103 -4.40 1.67 -12.14
N LEU A 104 -4.69 2.06 -10.89
CA LEU A 104 -3.65 2.35 -9.91
C LEU A 104 -2.89 1.08 -9.47
N ALA A 105 -3.59 -0.04 -9.32
CA ALA A 105 -2.98 -1.34 -9.02
C ALA A 105 -2.01 -1.76 -10.13
N THR A 106 -2.41 -1.58 -11.39
CA THR A 106 -1.58 -1.87 -12.56
C THR A 106 -0.32 -0.99 -12.60
N GLU A 107 -0.46 0.31 -12.37
CA GLU A 107 0.68 1.24 -12.26
C GLU A 107 1.63 0.84 -11.12
N GLY A 108 1.09 0.44 -9.97
CA GLY A 108 1.87 0.00 -8.81
C GLY A 108 2.51 -1.37 -8.93
N GLU A 109 2.19 -2.15 -9.98
CA GLU A 109 2.44 -3.59 -10.04
C GLU A 109 2.00 -4.29 -8.74
N PHE A 110 0.81 -3.93 -8.27
CA PHE A 110 0.29 -4.37 -6.98
C PHE A 110 -0.20 -5.82 -7.07
N ASP A 111 0.24 -6.65 -6.12
CA ASP A 111 -0.23 -8.02 -5.95
C ASP A 111 -0.73 -8.19 -4.51
N ASP A 112 -2.01 -8.52 -4.34
CA ASP A 112 -2.66 -8.63 -3.02
C ASP A 112 -2.31 -9.93 -2.27
N CYS A 113 -1.48 -10.79 -2.87
CA CYS A 113 -1.13 -12.09 -2.31
C CYS A 113 -0.53 -12.02 -0.89
N TYR A 114 0.11 -10.90 -0.54
CA TYR A 114 0.72 -10.69 0.78
C TYR A 114 -0.23 -10.00 1.79
N LEU A 115 -1.32 -9.38 1.35
CA LEU A 115 -2.35 -8.84 2.25
C LEU A 115 -3.42 -9.89 2.61
N THR A 116 -3.60 -10.91 1.78
CA THR A 116 -4.62 -11.95 2.00
C THR A 116 -4.22 -12.87 3.17
N ASP A 117 -4.91 -12.70 4.31
CA ASP A 117 -4.76 -13.52 5.52
C ASP A 117 -5.10 -14.99 5.27
N ASN A 118 -4.10 -15.84 5.01
CA ASN A 118 -4.24 -17.30 5.16
C ASN A 118 -4.13 -17.77 6.63
N VAL A 119 -4.30 -16.87 7.60
CA VAL A 119 -4.24 -17.21 9.04
C VAL A 119 -5.63 -17.46 9.64
N ARG A 120 -6.70 -16.91 9.05
CA ARG A 120 -8.08 -17.10 9.53
C ARG A 120 -8.54 -18.58 9.60
N PRO A 121 -8.25 -19.45 8.62
CA PRO A 121 -8.63 -20.87 8.72
C PRO A 121 -7.81 -21.66 9.77
N LEU A 122 -6.71 -21.10 10.29
CA LEU A 122 -5.93 -21.71 11.37
C LEU A 122 -6.38 -21.28 12.77
N LEU A 123 -7.36 -20.39 12.91
CA LEU A 123 -7.94 -20.01 14.20
C LEU A 123 -9.31 -20.65 14.45
N GLU A 124 -9.95 -21.15 13.39
CA GLU A 124 -11.29 -21.74 13.41
C GLU A 124 -11.28 -23.30 13.34
N ALA A 125 -10.11 -23.96 13.45
CA ALA A 125 -9.93 -25.41 13.41
C ALA A 125 -9.48 -26.01 14.75
#